data_AF-A0A9D9VAN5-F1
#
_entry.id   AF-A0A9D9VAN5-F1
#
_cell.length_a   1.000
_cell.length_b   1.000
_cell.length_c   1.000
_cell.angle_alpha   90.00
_cell.angle_beta   90.00
_cell.angle_gamma   90.00
#
_symmetry.space_group_name_H-M   'P 1'
#
loop_
_entity.id
_entity.type
_entity.pdbx_description
1 polymer ?
#
loop_
_entity_poly.entity_id
_entity_poly.type
_entity_poly.pdbx_seq_one_letter_code
_entity_poly.pdbx_strand_id
1 'polypeptide(L)'
;MFNHMKYGALSLGFLLPCSVNAVPSCDVTFIKPPTFGSLCESSTVTATYTIQNNTPVTEAINYIRIQNNDSFPTSAATIVTAPLNNCGSSLASGASCEISVQLSSTTTLGTFNRVLQVGIDSRQVEIDAPAITVAVEACTTPPPTPPPGFTSTIAGTPSFLFQSSILGASTVTNTGLTVVSGDLDLTPGSAVTGFPPGTIVNGVQNINNTAATNVKTAAQNYYMALNALPCSNTYGAATDISTLSPINCAASPVNCFTSSALMTGSVILNGSAGSTCTFLIGSTLTVSTGAVMSTSGGILNDNISWAIGSSATLGTTSTLFGIIDAIASITLNTGATLNGRAWALNGAVTLDDNAVSPQS
;
A
#
# COMPACT_ATOMS: atom_id res chain seq x y z
N MET A 1 -66.91 11.98 -49.14
CA MET A 1 -66.32 13.12 -48.41
C MET A 1 -65.66 12.58 -47.16
N PHE A 2 -64.34 12.69 -47.09
CA PHE A 2 -63.52 12.20 -45.98
C PHE A 2 -63.81 13.00 -44.70
N ASN A 3 -63.90 12.28 -43.58
CA ASN A 3 -64.07 12.81 -42.24
C ASN A 3 -62.74 12.68 -41.50
N HIS A 4 -62.16 13.79 -41.06
CA HIS A 4 -60.94 13.84 -40.25
C HIS A 4 -61.32 13.98 -38.77
N MET A 5 -60.93 13.01 -37.94
CA MET A 5 -60.84 13.16 -36.49
C MET A 5 -59.46 12.70 -35.98
N LYS A 6 -59.02 13.40 -34.93
CA LYS A 6 -57.70 13.40 -34.28
C LYS A 6 -57.34 12.07 -33.57
N TYR A 7 -56.08 11.68 -33.65
CA TYR A 7 -55.27 10.94 -32.65
C TYR A 7 -53.81 11.36 -32.91
N GLY A 8 -52.90 11.61 -31.97
CA GLY A 8 -52.77 11.28 -30.56
C GLY A 8 -51.26 11.11 -30.35
N ALA A 9 -50.68 11.81 -29.36
CA ALA A 9 -49.24 11.84 -29.10
C ALA A 9 -48.67 10.43 -28.89
N LEU A 10 -47.66 10.05 -29.68
CA LEU A 10 -46.84 8.86 -29.44
C LEU A 10 -45.86 9.20 -28.31
N SER A 11 -46.25 8.78 -27.11
CA SER A 11 -45.41 8.72 -25.92
C SER A 11 -44.13 7.93 -26.21
N LEU A 12 -42.98 8.62 -26.13
CA LEU A 12 -41.65 8.02 -26.07
C LEU A 12 -41.62 7.11 -24.83
N GLY A 13 -41.71 5.79 -25.05
CA GLY A 13 -41.57 4.81 -23.97
C GLY A 13 -40.14 4.81 -23.48
N PHE A 14 -39.87 5.47 -22.35
CA PHE A 14 -38.71 5.17 -21.52
C PHE A 14 -38.80 3.68 -21.15
N LEU A 15 -37.95 2.85 -21.76
CA LEU A 15 -37.75 1.47 -21.34
C LEU A 15 -37.03 1.51 -19.98
N LEU A 16 -37.78 1.22 -18.93
CA LEU A 16 -37.24 1.02 -17.58
C LEU A 16 -36.27 -0.18 -17.58
N PRO A 17 -35.13 -0.12 -16.87
CA PRO A 17 -34.29 -1.30 -16.68
C PRO A 17 -35.07 -2.39 -15.94
N CYS A 18 -34.96 -3.63 -16.42
CA CYS A 18 -35.61 -4.83 -15.90
C CYS A 18 -35.17 -5.03 -14.42
N SER A 19 -35.97 -4.56 -13.46
CA SER A 19 -35.62 -4.63 -12.03
C SER A 19 -35.65 -6.08 -11.56
N VAL A 20 -34.66 -6.46 -10.77
CA VAL A 20 -34.51 -7.74 -10.07
C VAL A 20 -35.70 -8.01 -9.15
N ASN A 21 -36.82 -8.53 -9.68
CA ASN A 21 -37.72 -9.49 -9.03
C ASN A 21 -38.96 -9.78 -9.89
N ALA A 22 -39.08 -11.07 -10.27
CA ALA A 22 -40.33 -11.80 -10.55
C ALA A 22 -41.22 -11.40 -11.75
N VAL A 23 -40.65 -11.22 -12.95
CA VAL A 23 -41.39 -11.35 -14.22
C VAL A 23 -40.64 -12.32 -15.14
N PRO A 24 -41.31 -13.28 -15.84
CA PRO A 24 -40.67 -14.02 -16.92
C PRO A 24 -40.54 -13.10 -18.14
N SER A 25 -39.39 -13.10 -18.85
CA SER A 25 -39.17 -12.56 -20.23
C SER A 25 -38.19 -11.39 -20.45
N CYS A 26 -37.05 -11.33 -19.76
CA CYS A 26 -35.89 -10.62 -20.31
C CYS A 26 -35.08 -11.62 -21.16
N ASP A 27 -34.99 -11.40 -22.47
CA ASP A 27 -34.40 -12.33 -23.45
C ASP A 27 -32.90 -12.55 -23.12
N VAL A 28 -32.19 -11.48 -22.72
CA VAL A 28 -30.83 -11.55 -22.17
C VAL A 28 -30.75 -10.76 -20.87
N THR A 29 -30.01 -11.28 -19.88
CA THR A 29 -29.82 -10.64 -18.58
C THR A 29 -28.35 -10.55 -18.20
N PHE A 30 -27.97 -9.47 -17.50
CA PHE A 30 -26.73 -9.44 -16.74
C PHE A 30 -26.89 -10.27 -15.48
N ILE A 31 -26.12 -11.35 -15.38
CA ILE A 31 -26.04 -12.17 -14.18
C ILE A 31 -24.74 -11.82 -13.47
N LYS A 32 -24.80 -11.58 -12.15
CA LYS A 32 -23.63 -11.19 -11.33
C LYS A 32 -22.89 -9.94 -11.85
N PRO A 33 -23.56 -8.78 -11.97
CA PRO A 33 -22.86 -7.55 -12.31
C PRO A 33 -21.74 -7.27 -11.27
N PRO A 34 -20.52 -6.91 -11.70
CA PRO A 34 -19.45 -6.59 -10.78
C PRO A 34 -19.77 -5.31 -10.02
N THR A 35 -19.22 -5.20 -8.81
CA THR A 35 -19.18 -3.94 -8.08
C THR A 35 -17.84 -3.28 -8.36
N PHE A 36 -17.87 -2.03 -8.78
CA PHE A 36 -16.65 -1.23 -8.91
C PHE A 36 -16.47 -0.46 -7.61
N GLY A 37 -15.32 -0.65 -6.95
CA GLY A 37 -14.94 0.11 -5.76
C GLY A 37 -14.53 1.55 -6.11
N SER A 38 -13.88 2.24 -5.18
CA SER A 38 -13.16 3.47 -5.49
C SER A 38 -11.93 3.18 -6.37
N LEU A 39 -11.56 4.16 -7.19
CA LEU A 39 -10.40 4.08 -8.07
C LEU A 39 -9.39 5.14 -7.66
N CYS A 40 -8.15 4.75 -7.42
CA CYS A 40 -7.06 5.69 -7.15
C CYS A 40 -6.75 6.54 -8.38
N GLU A 41 -6.34 7.79 -8.18
CA GLU A 41 -5.69 8.58 -9.25
C GLU A 41 -4.53 7.80 -9.90
N SER A 42 -4.44 7.85 -11.23
CA SER A 42 -3.44 7.14 -12.05
C SER A 42 -3.40 5.61 -11.88
N SER A 43 -4.54 4.97 -11.57
CA SER A 43 -4.67 3.52 -11.43
C SER A 43 -5.70 2.94 -12.39
N THR A 44 -5.71 1.61 -12.51
CA THR A 44 -6.71 0.90 -13.34
C THR A 44 -7.37 -0.21 -12.56
N VAL A 45 -8.66 -0.44 -12.78
CA VAL A 45 -9.41 -1.60 -12.27
C VAL A 45 -10.10 -2.30 -13.43
N THR A 46 -10.11 -3.63 -13.40
CA THR A 46 -10.82 -4.45 -14.39
C THR A 46 -11.89 -5.24 -13.68
N ALA A 47 -13.11 -5.22 -14.21
CA ALA A 47 -14.20 -6.05 -13.71
C ALA A 47 -14.98 -6.70 -14.84
N THR A 48 -15.55 -7.86 -14.55
CA THR A 48 -16.19 -8.72 -15.55
C THR A 48 -17.69 -8.79 -15.32
N TYR A 49 -18.45 -8.43 -16.35
CA TYR A 49 -19.86 -8.70 -16.44
C TYR A 49 -20.09 -10.09 -17.03
N THR A 50 -21.12 -10.79 -16.55
CA THR A 50 -21.60 -11.99 -17.20
C THR A 50 -22.99 -11.73 -17.76
N ILE A 51 -23.22 -12.06 -19.02
CA ILE A 51 -24.55 -12.03 -19.63
C ILE A 51 -25.04 -13.45 -19.88
N GLN A 52 -26.34 -13.68 -19.72
CA GLN A 52 -26.99 -14.97 -19.95
C GLN A 52 -28.15 -14.81 -20.94
N ASN A 53 -28.20 -15.70 -21.92
CA ASN A 53 -29.36 -15.85 -22.80
C ASN A 53 -30.42 -16.72 -22.12
N ASN A 54 -31.61 -16.17 -21.92
CA ASN A 54 -32.74 -16.85 -21.28
C ASN A 54 -33.77 -17.38 -22.29
N THR A 55 -33.55 -17.18 -23.59
CA THR A 55 -34.44 -17.64 -24.66
C THR A 55 -34.10 -19.08 -25.07
N PRO A 56 -35.05 -19.82 -25.67
CA PRO A 56 -34.80 -21.15 -26.21
C PRO A 56 -34.07 -21.14 -27.56
N VAL A 57 -33.69 -19.96 -28.07
CA VAL A 57 -33.01 -19.77 -29.36
C VAL A 57 -31.64 -19.12 -29.15
N THR A 58 -30.81 -19.12 -30.18
CA THR A 58 -29.52 -18.40 -30.14
C THR A 58 -29.78 -16.93 -30.43
N GLU A 59 -29.23 -16.04 -29.60
CA GLU A 59 -29.28 -14.59 -29.79
C GLU A 59 -27.99 -14.12 -30.46
N ALA A 60 -28.06 -13.26 -31.47
CA ALA A 60 -26.90 -12.59 -32.02
C ALA A 60 -26.52 -11.38 -31.18
N ILE A 61 -25.22 -11.19 -30.97
CA ILE A 61 -24.67 -9.99 -30.32
C ILE A 61 -24.20 -9.06 -31.42
N ASN A 62 -24.95 -7.98 -31.65
CA ASN A 62 -24.68 -7.00 -32.70
C ASN A 62 -23.52 -6.07 -32.33
N TYR A 63 -23.49 -5.62 -31.07
CA TYR A 63 -22.42 -4.76 -30.56
C TYR A 63 -22.33 -4.83 -29.04
N ILE A 64 -21.15 -4.48 -28.53
CA ILE A 64 -20.89 -4.24 -27.11
C ILE A 64 -20.18 -2.89 -27.05
N ARG A 65 -20.68 -1.94 -26.24
CA ARG A 65 -20.09 -0.61 -26.10
C ARG A 65 -20.23 -0.05 -24.70
N ILE A 66 -19.42 0.94 -24.38
CA ILE A 66 -19.55 1.73 -23.16
C ILE A 66 -20.17 3.07 -23.53
N GLN A 67 -21.29 3.41 -22.88
CA GLN A 67 -21.91 4.73 -22.98
C GLN A 67 -21.30 5.67 -21.94
N ASN A 68 -20.82 6.82 -22.41
CA ASN A 68 -20.23 7.85 -21.55
C ASN A 68 -21.33 8.81 -21.08
N ASN A 69 -21.72 8.73 -19.81
CA ASN A 69 -22.73 9.60 -19.20
C ASN A 69 -22.08 10.62 -18.24
N ASP A 70 -20.77 10.83 -18.37
CA ASP A 70 -19.93 11.67 -17.50
C ASP A 70 -18.96 12.54 -18.33
N SER A 71 -18.23 13.40 -17.63
CA SER A 71 -17.18 14.26 -18.22
C SER A 71 -15.80 13.60 -18.27
N PHE A 72 -15.67 12.32 -17.90
CA PHE A 72 -14.37 11.64 -17.94
C PHE A 72 -13.95 11.34 -19.39
N PRO A 73 -12.64 11.25 -19.70
CA PRO A 73 -12.18 10.96 -21.05
C PRO A 73 -12.71 9.62 -21.57
N THR A 74 -13.04 9.53 -22.86
CA THR A 74 -13.54 8.28 -23.46
C THR A 74 -12.56 7.13 -23.27
N SER A 75 -11.25 7.41 -23.34
CA SER A 75 -10.15 6.47 -23.11
C SER A 75 -10.08 5.92 -21.68
N ALA A 76 -10.79 6.52 -20.72
CA ALA A 76 -10.75 6.12 -19.32
C ALA A 76 -11.61 4.87 -19.02
N ALA A 77 -12.35 4.34 -20.01
CA ALA A 77 -12.98 3.03 -19.91
C ALA A 77 -12.83 2.28 -21.25
N THR A 78 -12.36 1.04 -21.20
CA THR A 78 -12.12 0.21 -22.38
C THR A 78 -12.70 -1.19 -22.18
N ILE A 79 -13.19 -1.77 -23.27
CA ILE A 79 -13.56 -3.18 -23.32
C ILE A 79 -12.26 -3.97 -23.51
N VAL A 80 -11.96 -4.89 -22.60
CA VAL A 80 -10.71 -5.65 -22.62
C VAL A 80 -10.71 -6.61 -23.83
N THR A 81 -9.53 -6.91 -24.36
CA THR A 81 -9.42 -7.92 -25.43
C THR A 81 -9.53 -9.34 -24.86
N ALA A 82 -9.71 -10.33 -25.73
CA ALA A 82 -9.61 -11.74 -25.36
C ALA A 82 -8.27 -12.04 -24.64
N PRO A 83 -8.21 -13.02 -23.71
CA PRO A 83 -9.21 -14.06 -23.44
C PRO A 83 -10.25 -13.70 -22.36
N LEU A 84 -10.13 -12.54 -21.72
CA LEU A 84 -11.02 -12.11 -20.63
C LEU A 84 -12.44 -11.77 -21.12
N ASN A 85 -12.58 -11.44 -22.40
CA ASN A 85 -13.87 -11.28 -23.07
C ASN A 85 -14.09 -12.48 -23.98
N ASN A 86 -15.11 -13.27 -23.70
CA ASN A 86 -15.42 -14.50 -24.43
C ASN A 86 -16.79 -14.51 -25.11
N CYS A 87 -17.54 -13.40 -25.01
CA CYS A 87 -18.72 -13.20 -25.84
C CYS A 87 -18.31 -13.11 -27.31
N GLY A 88 -18.71 -14.11 -28.11
CA GLY A 88 -18.61 -14.07 -29.57
C GLY A 88 -19.73 -13.24 -30.20
N SER A 89 -19.93 -13.38 -31.51
CA SER A 89 -21.03 -12.71 -32.24
C SER A 89 -22.42 -13.31 -31.96
N SER A 90 -22.51 -14.36 -31.13
CA SER A 90 -23.76 -15.04 -30.79
C SER A 90 -23.68 -15.71 -29.42
N LEU A 91 -24.82 -15.81 -28.74
CA LEU A 91 -24.98 -16.45 -27.44
C LEU A 91 -26.04 -17.56 -27.52
N ALA A 92 -25.61 -18.81 -27.40
CA ALA A 92 -26.49 -19.96 -27.50
C ALA A 92 -27.58 -19.98 -26.39
N SER A 93 -28.68 -20.66 -26.65
CA SER A 93 -29.78 -20.84 -25.69
C SER A 93 -29.26 -21.31 -24.33
N GLY A 94 -29.57 -20.56 -23.27
CA GLY A 94 -29.17 -20.87 -21.89
C GLY A 94 -27.68 -20.63 -21.57
N ALA A 95 -26.85 -20.28 -22.56
CA ALA A 95 -25.43 -20.04 -22.37
C ALA A 95 -25.16 -18.69 -21.70
N SER A 96 -23.96 -18.56 -21.13
CA SER A 96 -23.45 -17.31 -20.58
C SER A 96 -22.09 -16.99 -21.16
N CYS A 97 -21.78 -15.70 -21.23
CA CYS A 97 -20.47 -15.22 -21.64
C CYS A 97 -20.06 -14.00 -20.81
N GLU A 98 -18.76 -13.70 -20.85
CA GLU A 98 -18.07 -12.72 -20.03
C GLU A 98 -17.60 -11.52 -20.87
N ILE A 99 -17.79 -10.34 -20.30
CA ILE A 99 -17.38 -9.04 -20.84
C ILE A 99 -16.65 -8.28 -19.72
N SER A 100 -15.33 -8.29 -19.76
CA SER A 100 -14.47 -7.45 -18.93
C SER A 100 -14.35 -6.03 -19.48
N VAL A 101 -14.50 -5.09 -18.55
CA VAL A 101 -14.31 -3.65 -18.73
C VAL A 101 -13.17 -3.22 -17.83
N GLN A 102 -12.19 -2.53 -18.40
CA GLN A 102 -11.11 -1.88 -17.66
C GLN A 102 -11.42 -0.39 -17.54
N LEU A 103 -11.40 0.12 -16.31
CA LEU A 103 -11.44 1.55 -16.02
C LEU A 103 -10.02 2.01 -15.71
N SER A 104 -9.64 3.16 -16.24
CA SER A 104 -8.35 3.80 -16.00
C SER A 104 -8.59 5.22 -15.55
N SER A 105 -8.19 5.58 -14.34
CA SER A 105 -8.30 6.97 -13.90
C SER A 105 -7.25 7.82 -14.62
N THR A 106 -7.59 9.09 -14.74
CA THR A 106 -6.63 10.13 -15.15
C THR A 106 -6.26 10.95 -13.90
N THR A 107 -5.49 12.03 -14.07
CA THR A 107 -5.19 12.98 -12.98
C THR A 107 -6.40 13.82 -12.54
N THR A 108 -7.61 13.43 -12.95
CA THR A 108 -8.84 14.17 -12.69
C THR A 108 -9.64 13.41 -11.64
N LEU A 109 -9.85 14.05 -10.48
CA LEU A 109 -10.71 13.53 -9.42
C LEU A 109 -12.18 13.76 -9.75
N GLY A 110 -13.06 12.88 -9.26
CA GLY A 110 -14.51 13.01 -9.46
C GLY A 110 -15.23 11.67 -9.59
N THR A 111 -16.51 11.72 -9.94
CA THR A 111 -17.33 10.51 -10.08
C THR A 111 -17.43 10.09 -11.54
N PHE A 112 -17.00 8.87 -11.81
CA PHE A 112 -17.22 8.12 -13.03
C PHE A 112 -18.66 7.59 -13.04
N ASN A 113 -19.40 7.82 -14.14
CA ASN A 113 -20.76 7.32 -14.34
C ASN A 113 -20.96 6.90 -15.80
N ARG A 114 -20.91 5.59 -16.06
CA ARG A 114 -21.03 4.99 -17.39
C ARG A 114 -21.91 3.76 -17.39
N VAL A 115 -22.32 3.31 -18.57
CA VAL A 115 -23.15 2.11 -18.73
C VAL A 115 -22.52 1.20 -19.78
N LEU A 116 -22.32 -0.08 -19.43
CA LEU A 116 -22.02 -1.11 -20.43
C LEU A 116 -23.33 -1.49 -21.13
N GLN A 117 -23.32 -1.45 -22.45
CA GLN A 117 -24.49 -1.70 -23.27
C GLN A 117 -24.23 -2.77 -24.31
N VAL A 118 -25.18 -3.68 -24.47
CA VAL A 118 -25.12 -4.78 -25.43
C VAL A 118 -26.34 -4.72 -26.34
N GLY A 119 -26.10 -4.69 -27.65
CA GLY A 119 -27.17 -4.77 -28.66
C GLY A 119 -27.37 -6.21 -29.10
N ILE A 120 -28.63 -6.66 -29.15
CA ILE A 120 -29.01 -8.01 -29.57
C ILE A 120 -30.12 -7.98 -30.62
N ASP A 121 -30.31 -9.05 -31.37
CA ASP A 121 -31.31 -9.17 -32.45
C ASP A 121 -32.64 -9.79 -31.97
N SER A 122 -33.05 -9.40 -30.77
CA SER A 122 -34.26 -9.85 -30.11
C SER A 122 -35.29 -8.72 -29.96
N ARG A 123 -36.40 -9.00 -29.25
CA ARG A 123 -37.36 -7.94 -28.85
C ARG A 123 -36.73 -6.93 -27.89
N GLN A 124 -35.70 -7.34 -27.16
CA GLN A 124 -34.92 -6.52 -26.25
C GLN A 124 -33.67 -6.01 -26.98
N VAL A 125 -33.90 -5.21 -28.04
CA VAL A 125 -32.89 -4.71 -29.01
C VAL A 125 -31.60 -4.19 -28.36
N GLU A 126 -31.69 -3.71 -27.13
CA GLU A 126 -30.59 -3.19 -26.34
C GLU A 126 -30.76 -3.55 -24.86
N ILE A 127 -29.66 -3.89 -24.19
CA ILE A 127 -29.60 -4.15 -22.75
C ILE A 127 -28.53 -3.28 -22.09
N ASP A 128 -28.92 -2.62 -21.01
CA ASP A 128 -28.02 -1.83 -20.18
C ASP A 128 -27.63 -2.62 -18.94
N ALA A 129 -26.34 -2.63 -18.65
CA ALA A 129 -25.83 -3.09 -17.38
C ALA A 129 -26.21 -2.08 -16.28
N PRO A 130 -26.19 -2.50 -14.99
CA PRO A 130 -26.16 -1.55 -13.89
C PRO A 130 -25.05 -0.51 -14.10
N ALA A 131 -25.36 0.76 -13.77
CA ALA A 131 -24.43 1.86 -13.97
C ALA A 131 -23.10 1.61 -13.26
N ILE A 132 -22.01 1.79 -14.00
CA ILE A 132 -20.65 1.85 -13.48
C ILE A 132 -20.52 3.20 -12.76
N THR A 133 -20.67 3.19 -11.44
CA THR A 133 -20.47 4.36 -10.60
C THR A 133 -19.19 4.17 -9.78
N VAL A 134 -18.17 4.98 -10.03
CA VAL A 134 -16.85 4.88 -9.38
C VAL A 134 -16.41 6.25 -8.92
N ALA A 135 -16.03 6.39 -7.65
CA ALA A 135 -15.34 7.59 -7.20
C ALA A 135 -13.85 7.47 -7.54
N VAL A 136 -13.33 8.41 -8.35
CA VAL A 136 -11.89 8.62 -8.53
C VAL A 136 -11.44 9.56 -7.43
N GLU A 137 -10.69 9.01 -6.49
CA GLU A 137 -10.26 9.71 -5.29
C GLU A 137 -8.73 9.78 -5.24
N ALA A 138 -8.21 10.79 -4.55
CA ALA A 138 -6.79 10.80 -4.19
C ALA A 138 -6.55 9.60 -3.27
N CYS A 139 -5.70 8.67 -3.68
CA CYS A 139 -5.46 7.50 -2.86
C CYS A 139 -4.56 7.82 -1.69
N THR A 140 -5.20 8.05 -0.55
CA THR A 140 -4.58 7.79 0.75
C THR A 140 -4.75 6.30 1.01
N THR A 141 -3.80 5.47 0.57
CA THR A 141 -3.77 4.09 1.05
C THR A 141 -3.76 4.13 2.58
N PRO A 142 -4.58 3.32 3.28
CA PRO A 142 -4.41 3.15 4.72
C PRO A 142 -2.94 2.77 4.95
N PRO A 143 -2.23 3.44 5.87
CA PRO A 143 -0.85 3.09 6.17
C PRO A 143 -0.75 1.62 6.57
N PRO A 144 0.44 1.00 6.52
CA PRO A 144 0.58 -0.40 6.88
C PRO A 144 0.08 -0.55 8.31
N THR A 145 -1.10 -1.15 8.50
CA THR A 145 -1.52 -1.57 9.83
C THR A 145 -0.53 -2.65 10.26
N PRO A 146 0.03 -2.55 11.48
CA PRO A 146 0.85 -3.61 12.04
C PRO A 146 0.14 -4.97 11.85
N PRO A 147 0.89 -6.06 11.63
CA PRO A 147 0.28 -7.40 11.50
C PRO A 147 -0.74 -7.65 12.62
N PRO A 148 -1.86 -8.34 12.33
CA PRO A 148 -2.84 -8.70 13.36
C PRO A 148 -2.14 -9.37 14.56
N GLY A 149 -2.17 -8.72 15.73
CA GLY A 149 -1.49 -9.21 16.94
C GLY A 149 -0.21 -8.46 17.36
N PHE A 150 0.16 -7.36 16.68
CA PHE A 150 1.24 -6.49 17.16
C PHE A 150 0.90 -5.87 18.52
N THR A 151 1.59 -6.32 19.57
CA THR A 151 1.66 -5.60 20.85
C THR A 151 3.00 -4.90 20.91
N SER A 152 2.97 -3.56 21.00
CA SER A 152 4.20 -2.79 21.20
C SER A 152 4.97 -3.35 22.41
N THR A 153 6.25 -3.64 22.19
CA THR A 153 7.18 -4.11 23.21
C THR A 153 7.37 -3.09 24.33
N ILE A 154 7.18 -1.80 24.02
CA ILE A 154 7.14 -0.70 24.97
C ILE A 154 5.69 -0.30 25.21
N ALA A 155 5.22 -0.50 26.45
CA ALA A 155 3.86 -0.17 26.85
C ALA A 155 3.53 1.30 26.61
N GLY A 156 2.33 1.58 26.07
CA GLY A 156 1.86 2.94 25.81
C GLY A 156 2.37 3.56 24.50
N THR A 157 3.18 2.85 23.71
CA THR A 157 3.59 3.33 22.39
C THR A 157 2.38 3.32 21.44
N PRO A 158 2.05 4.44 20.81
CA PRO A 158 0.88 4.51 19.94
C PRO A 158 1.13 3.73 18.65
N SER A 159 0.13 2.98 18.18
CA SER A 159 0.24 2.15 16.98
C SER A 159 0.54 2.93 15.71
N PHE A 160 0.15 4.21 15.63
CA PHE A 160 0.44 5.08 14.48
C PHE A 160 1.95 5.32 14.30
N LEU A 161 2.76 5.21 15.36
CA LEU A 161 4.21 5.37 15.24
C LEU A 161 4.80 4.32 14.27
N PHE A 162 4.27 3.10 14.32
CA PHE A 162 4.66 1.99 13.44
C PHE A 162 4.04 2.06 12.03
N GLN A 163 3.45 3.19 11.66
CA GLN A 163 3.13 3.47 10.25
C GLN A 163 4.31 4.18 9.57
N SER A 164 5.07 4.96 10.34
CA SER A 164 6.28 5.64 9.88
C SER A 164 7.43 4.66 9.69
N SER A 165 7.91 4.54 8.46
CA SER A 165 9.12 3.79 8.13
C SER A 165 10.35 4.68 8.09
N ILE A 166 10.17 5.94 7.72
CA ILE A 166 11.21 6.97 7.73
C ILE A 166 10.69 8.16 8.52
N LEU A 167 11.44 8.57 9.54
CA LEU A 167 11.25 9.86 10.20
C LEU A 167 12.56 10.65 10.10
N GLY A 168 12.54 11.79 9.43
CA GLY A 168 13.64 12.77 9.44
C GLY A 168 13.25 14.04 10.20
N ALA A 169 14.25 14.79 10.67
CA ALA A 169 14.01 16.08 11.32
C ALA A 169 14.46 17.28 10.50
N SER A 170 15.67 17.25 9.93
CA SER A 170 16.18 18.33 9.11
C SER A 170 15.83 18.16 7.63
N THR A 171 16.15 17.01 7.06
CA THR A 171 15.89 16.63 5.66
C THR A 171 15.76 15.13 5.50
N VAL A 172 15.08 14.67 4.44
CA VAL A 172 15.21 13.31 3.92
C VAL A 172 15.75 13.38 2.50
N THR A 173 16.82 12.66 2.20
CA THR A 173 17.47 12.70 0.89
C THR A 173 17.68 11.30 0.36
N ASN A 174 17.29 11.07 -0.90
CA ASN A 174 17.50 9.81 -1.59
C ASN A 174 18.30 9.99 -2.89
N THR A 175 19.14 9.01 -3.20
CA THR A 175 19.71 8.77 -4.53
C THR A 175 19.28 7.38 -5.02
N GLY A 176 19.05 7.23 -6.32
CA GLY A 176 18.71 5.92 -6.89
C GLY A 176 17.30 5.40 -6.53
N LEU A 177 17.07 4.12 -6.85
CA LEU A 177 15.77 3.43 -6.84
C LEU A 177 15.41 2.87 -5.46
N THR A 178 15.51 3.69 -4.42
CA THR A 178 15.08 3.29 -3.08
C THR A 178 13.58 2.97 -3.05
N VAL A 179 13.22 1.92 -2.31
CA VAL A 179 11.83 1.57 -2.00
C VAL A 179 11.62 1.64 -0.49
N VAL A 180 10.69 2.50 -0.07
CA VAL A 180 10.24 2.62 1.33
C VAL A 180 8.82 2.09 1.43
N SER A 181 8.61 1.06 2.25
CA SER A 181 7.26 0.56 2.56
C SER A 181 6.76 1.17 3.87
N GLY A 182 5.72 2.00 3.82
CA GLY A 182 5.19 2.76 4.96
C GLY A 182 5.43 4.27 4.83
N ASP A 183 4.99 5.04 5.83
CA ASP A 183 5.01 6.50 5.76
C ASP A 183 6.43 7.07 5.81
N LEU A 184 6.62 8.18 5.10
CA LEU A 184 7.81 9.04 5.19
C LEU A 184 7.40 10.34 5.87
N ASP A 185 7.84 10.52 7.10
CA ASP A 185 7.59 11.70 7.92
C ASP A 185 8.83 12.60 7.99
N LEU A 186 8.64 13.90 7.88
CA LEU A 186 9.69 14.90 8.06
C LEU A 186 9.17 16.07 8.88
N THR A 187 9.79 16.38 10.02
CA THR A 187 9.45 17.59 10.81
C THR A 187 10.55 17.98 11.82
N PRO A 188 10.89 19.28 12.00
CA PRO A 188 10.26 20.47 11.40
C PRO A 188 10.81 20.87 10.02
N GLY A 189 11.74 20.07 9.47
CA GLY A 189 12.28 20.27 8.14
C GLY A 189 11.19 20.24 7.06
N SER A 190 11.54 20.78 5.88
CA SER A 190 10.59 20.91 4.75
C SER A 190 11.08 20.26 3.47
N ALA A 191 12.31 19.73 3.44
CA ALA A 191 12.92 19.18 2.23
C ALA A 191 13.01 17.65 2.28
N VAL A 192 12.22 17.01 1.42
CA VAL A 192 12.41 15.62 0.98
C VAL A 192 12.84 15.65 -0.47
N THR A 193 13.97 15.02 -0.81
CA THR A 193 14.52 15.03 -2.18
C THR A 193 14.84 13.61 -2.63
N GLY A 194 14.77 13.35 -3.94
CA GLY A 194 15.05 12.03 -4.51
C GLY A 194 13.88 11.05 -4.48
N PHE A 195 12.66 11.52 -4.19
CA PHE A 195 11.41 10.78 -4.34
C PHE A 195 10.51 11.56 -5.32
N PRO A 196 10.58 11.32 -6.64
CA PRO A 196 11.30 10.28 -7.39
C PRO A 196 12.83 10.53 -7.58
N PRO A 197 13.63 9.49 -7.97
CA PRO A 197 13.21 8.16 -8.44
C PRO A 197 12.95 7.13 -7.33
N GLY A 198 13.26 7.45 -6.07
CA GLY A 198 12.82 6.65 -4.94
C GLY A 198 11.29 6.59 -4.88
N THR A 199 10.75 5.50 -4.36
CA THR A 199 9.31 5.28 -4.25
C THR A 199 8.91 5.01 -2.81
N ILE A 200 7.74 5.53 -2.44
CA ILE A 200 7.04 5.20 -1.21
C ILE A 200 5.89 4.27 -1.62
N VAL A 201 5.82 3.09 -1.01
CA VAL A 201 4.75 2.11 -1.22
C VAL A 201 3.98 1.89 0.06
N ASN A 202 2.67 1.67 -0.04
CA ASN A 202 1.79 1.42 1.10
C ASN A 202 1.90 2.47 2.22
N GLY A 203 2.16 3.73 1.86
CA GLY A 203 2.37 4.82 2.80
C GLY A 203 2.26 6.16 2.11
N VAL A 204 2.27 7.22 2.91
CA VAL A 204 2.19 8.60 2.45
C VAL A 204 3.40 9.41 2.88
N GLN A 205 3.61 10.55 2.22
CA GLN A 205 4.64 11.50 2.57
C GLN A 205 4.06 12.64 3.41
N ASN A 206 4.49 12.76 4.66
CA ASN A 206 4.05 13.77 5.61
C ASN A 206 5.19 14.77 5.87
N ILE A 207 5.04 16.01 5.41
CA ILE A 207 6.08 17.04 5.58
C ILE A 207 5.54 18.16 6.45
N ASN A 208 6.18 18.38 7.60
CA ASN A 208 5.94 19.46 8.54
C ASN A 208 4.44 19.68 8.86
N ASN A 209 3.68 18.60 8.91
CA ASN A 209 2.24 18.59 9.18
C ASN A 209 1.98 17.99 10.58
N THR A 210 0.70 17.96 10.97
CA THR A 210 0.29 17.39 12.27
C THR A 210 0.65 15.92 12.40
N ALA A 211 0.52 15.12 11.33
CA ALA A 211 0.86 13.69 11.35
C ALA A 211 2.35 13.48 11.65
N ALA A 212 3.25 14.12 10.89
CA ALA A 212 4.69 14.05 11.12
C ALA A 212 5.07 14.55 12.53
N THR A 213 4.41 15.60 13.03
CA THR A 213 4.65 16.14 14.38
C THR A 213 4.26 15.15 15.48
N ASN A 214 3.13 14.47 15.31
CA ASN A 214 2.68 13.42 16.22
C ASN A 214 3.64 12.22 16.19
N VAL A 215 4.08 11.79 15.00
CA VAL A 215 5.06 10.71 14.82
C VAL A 215 6.37 11.07 15.52
N LYS A 216 6.91 12.28 15.31
CA LYS A 216 8.14 12.72 15.98
C LYS A 216 8.02 12.72 17.50
N THR A 217 6.90 13.22 18.03
CA THR A 217 6.66 13.23 19.48
C THR A 217 6.58 11.79 20.03
N ALA A 218 5.90 10.89 19.32
CA ALA A 218 5.81 9.49 19.70
C ALA A 218 7.17 8.78 19.63
N ALA A 219 7.98 9.04 18.61
CA ALA A 219 9.35 8.52 18.48
C ALA A 219 10.24 9.02 19.63
N GLN A 220 10.17 10.31 19.99
CA GLN A 220 10.90 10.83 21.16
C GLN A 220 10.51 10.13 22.46
N ASN A 221 9.21 9.90 22.68
CA ASN A 221 8.73 9.15 23.84
C ASN A 221 9.19 7.69 23.82
N TYR A 222 9.21 7.06 22.64
CA TYR A 222 9.72 5.72 22.45
C TYR A 222 11.22 5.62 22.79
N TYR A 223 12.05 6.53 22.26
CA TYR A 223 13.46 6.65 22.60
C TYR A 223 13.69 6.78 24.10
N MET A 224 12.95 7.67 24.78
CA MET A 224 13.05 7.85 26.23
C MET A 224 12.68 6.58 26.99
N ALA A 225 11.62 5.89 26.56
CA ALA A 225 11.18 4.64 27.19
C ALA A 225 12.19 3.50 26.98
N LEU A 226 12.81 3.38 25.80
CA LEU A 226 13.90 2.44 25.57
C LEU A 226 15.09 2.71 26.50
N ASN A 227 15.50 3.98 26.64
CA ASN A 227 16.61 4.36 27.51
C ASN A 227 16.31 4.21 29.01
N ALA A 228 15.05 4.03 29.40
CA ALA A 228 14.67 3.73 30.78
C ALA A 228 14.75 2.24 31.11
N LEU A 229 14.95 1.36 30.12
CA LEU A 229 15.06 -0.08 30.36
C LEU A 229 16.37 -0.44 31.09
N PRO A 230 16.33 -1.37 32.06
CA PRO A 230 17.53 -1.84 32.72
C PRO A 230 18.37 -2.71 31.79
N CYS A 231 19.69 -2.48 31.78
CA CYS A 231 20.64 -3.27 31.01
C CYS A 231 20.67 -4.73 31.50
N SER A 232 20.52 -5.70 30.60
CA SER A 232 20.83 -7.10 30.86
C SER A 232 22.34 -7.34 30.83
N ASN A 233 23.00 -6.78 29.82
CA ASN A 233 24.45 -6.73 29.70
C ASN A 233 24.93 -5.31 29.45
N THR A 234 26.15 -5.01 29.89
CA THR A 234 26.82 -3.75 29.58
C THR A 234 28.17 -4.03 28.92
N TYR A 235 28.42 -3.36 27.80
CA TYR A 235 29.61 -3.49 26.99
C TYR A 235 30.42 -2.19 26.99
N GLY A 236 31.74 -2.36 26.88
CA GLY A 236 32.70 -1.27 26.84
C GLY A 236 32.72 -0.55 25.49
N ALA A 237 33.70 0.34 25.35
CA ALA A 237 33.80 1.20 24.19
C ALA A 237 34.11 0.45 22.89
N ALA A 238 33.46 0.87 21.80
CA ALA A 238 33.65 0.32 20.44
C ALA A 238 33.50 -1.20 20.35
N THR A 239 32.60 -1.78 21.16
CA THR A 239 32.35 -3.22 21.12
C THR A 239 31.73 -3.61 19.78
N ASP A 240 32.29 -4.66 19.17
CA ASP A 240 31.77 -5.24 17.94
C ASP A 240 30.69 -6.28 18.25
N ILE A 241 29.46 -5.96 17.87
CA ILE A 241 28.25 -6.77 18.07
C ILE A 241 28.39 -8.13 17.39
N SER A 242 29.16 -8.23 16.30
CA SER A 242 29.39 -9.51 15.60
C SER A 242 30.09 -10.56 16.47
N THR A 243 30.88 -10.13 17.45
CA THR A 243 31.54 -11.03 18.42
C THR A 243 30.57 -11.60 19.46
N LEU A 244 29.35 -11.06 19.55
CA LEU A 244 28.28 -11.49 20.45
C LEU A 244 27.32 -12.48 19.77
N SER A 245 27.53 -12.78 18.48
CA SER A 245 26.67 -13.66 17.70
C SER A 245 26.85 -15.14 18.10
N PRO A 246 25.77 -15.92 18.30
CA PRO A 246 24.36 -15.51 18.26
C PRO A 246 23.93 -14.78 19.55
N ILE A 247 23.15 -13.71 19.41
CA ILE A 247 22.59 -12.98 20.54
C ILE A 247 21.25 -13.60 20.92
N ASN A 248 21.16 -14.15 22.14
CA ASN A 248 19.91 -14.69 22.68
C ASN A 248 19.08 -13.56 23.31
N CYS A 249 18.09 -13.07 22.57
CA CYS A 249 17.24 -11.95 22.97
C CYS A 249 16.29 -12.32 24.14
N ALA A 250 16.04 -13.61 24.40
CA ALA A 250 15.29 -14.03 25.59
C ALA A 250 16.13 -13.95 26.88
N ALA A 251 17.42 -14.30 26.79
CA ALA A 251 18.35 -14.24 27.92
C ALA A 251 18.94 -12.83 28.13
N SER A 252 19.05 -12.05 27.07
CA SER A 252 19.66 -10.71 27.06
C SER A 252 18.82 -9.75 26.23
N PRO A 253 17.61 -9.40 26.71
CA PRO A 253 16.68 -8.55 25.97
C PRO A 253 17.16 -7.09 25.84
N VAL A 254 18.08 -6.64 26.70
CA VAL A 254 18.61 -5.26 26.67
C VAL A 254 20.14 -5.28 26.74
N ASN A 255 20.79 -4.90 25.64
CA ASN A 255 22.24 -4.86 25.49
C ASN A 255 22.73 -3.42 25.42
N CYS A 256 23.46 -2.98 26.45
CA CYS A 256 23.89 -1.60 26.59
C CYS A 256 25.35 -1.41 26.19
N PHE A 257 25.62 -0.42 25.36
CA PHE A 257 26.95 -0.03 24.89
C PHE A 257 27.22 1.38 25.39
N THR A 258 28.22 1.52 26.25
CA THR A 258 28.53 2.79 26.92
C THR A 258 29.04 3.90 25.98
N SER A 259 29.40 3.57 24.74
CA SER A 259 29.79 4.53 23.70
C SER A 259 29.35 4.03 22.31
N SER A 260 30.25 3.96 21.33
CA SER A 260 29.94 3.45 19.99
C SER A 260 29.85 1.93 19.96
N ALA A 261 29.05 1.40 19.04
CA ALA A 261 28.98 -0.01 18.71
C ALA A 261 29.25 -0.22 17.22
N LEU A 262 29.86 -1.35 16.90
CA LEU A 262 30.20 -1.74 15.53
C LEU A 262 29.50 -3.06 15.19
N MET A 263 29.22 -3.29 13.91
CA MET A 263 28.86 -4.60 13.39
C MET A 263 29.70 -4.85 12.16
N THR A 264 30.83 -5.55 12.34
CA THR A 264 31.79 -5.77 11.23
C THR A 264 31.56 -7.07 10.47
N GLY A 265 30.84 -8.02 11.08
CA GLY A 265 30.52 -9.33 10.51
C GLY A 265 29.07 -9.73 10.74
N SER A 266 28.76 -11.00 10.49
CA SER A 266 27.39 -11.50 10.58
C SER A 266 26.90 -11.62 12.02
N VAL A 267 25.65 -11.20 12.26
CA VAL A 267 24.98 -11.30 13.56
C VAL A 267 23.69 -12.10 13.41
N ILE A 268 23.49 -13.08 14.29
CA ILE A 268 22.20 -13.78 14.40
C ILE A 268 21.52 -13.31 15.68
N LEU A 269 20.32 -12.75 15.56
CA LEU A 269 19.42 -12.51 16.68
C LEU A 269 18.51 -13.73 16.86
N ASN A 270 18.54 -14.34 18.04
CA ASN A 270 17.72 -15.49 18.36
C ASN A 270 16.66 -15.10 19.39
N GLY A 271 15.39 -15.18 18.99
CA GLY A 271 14.24 -14.92 19.85
C GLY A 271 12.97 -15.53 19.27
N SER A 272 12.04 -15.89 20.16
CA SER A 272 10.69 -16.37 19.79
C SER A 272 9.78 -15.21 19.34
N ALA A 273 8.58 -15.53 18.83
CA ALA A 273 7.58 -14.58 18.32
C ALA A 273 7.03 -13.51 19.30
N GLY A 274 7.51 -13.47 20.55
CA GLY A 274 7.24 -12.38 21.50
C GLY A 274 8.49 -11.85 22.19
N SER A 275 9.67 -12.33 21.79
CA SER A 275 10.95 -11.86 22.34
C SER A 275 11.22 -10.43 21.90
N THR A 276 11.98 -9.70 22.70
CA THR A 276 12.42 -8.33 22.41
C THR A 276 13.94 -8.28 22.42
N CYS A 277 14.51 -7.44 21.57
CA CYS A 277 15.97 -7.26 21.50
C CYS A 277 16.29 -5.77 21.38
N THR A 278 16.67 -5.16 22.49
CA THR A 278 16.99 -3.74 22.57
C THR A 278 18.48 -3.53 22.65
N PHE A 279 18.99 -2.61 21.84
CA PHE A 279 20.36 -2.14 21.83
C PHE A 279 20.38 -0.67 22.23
N LEU A 280 20.93 -0.36 23.40
CA LEU A 280 21.12 1.01 23.87
C LEU A 280 22.56 1.40 23.59
N ILE A 281 22.79 2.32 22.67
CA ILE A 281 24.13 2.72 22.20
C ILE A 281 24.36 4.17 22.57
N GLY A 282 25.30 4.43 23.48
CA GLY A 282 25.54 5.79 24.00
C GLY A 282 26.04 6.78 22.95
N SER A 283 26.62 6.31 21.85
CA SER A 283 27.11 7.16 20.76
C SER A 283 26.69 6.66 19.38
N THR A 284 27.61 6.23 18.51
CA THR A 284 27.33 5.87 17.11
C THR A 284 27.15 4.37 16.93
N LEU A 285 26.29 3.98 15.99
CA LEU A 285 26.24 2.63 15.42
C LEU A 285 26.85 2.66 14.02
N THR A 286 27.81 1.77 13.76
CA THR A 286 28.35 1.56 12.40
C THR A 286 28.22 0.10 12.01
N VAL A 287 27.50 -0.17 10.92
CA VAL A 287 27.42 -1.48 10.28
C VAL A 287 28.35 -1.47 9.08
N SER A 288 29.33 -2.37 9.02
CA SER A 288 30.29 -2.43 7.93
C SER A 288 29.63 -2.83 6.61
N THR A 289 30.28 -2.47 5.50
CA THR A 289 29.90 -2.95 4.16
C THR A 289 29.76 -4.47 4.13
N GLY A 290 28.64 -4.96 3.59
CA GLY A 290 28.34 -6.38 3.45
C GLY A 290 28.11 -7.14 4.76
N ALA A 291 28.08 -6.47 5.92
CA ALA A 291 27.72 -7.13 7.18
C ALA A 291 26.22 -7.48 7.16
N VAL A 292 25.89 -8.71 7.53
CA VAL A 292 24.51 -9.24 7.43
C VAL A 292 24.00 -9.64 8.80
N MET A 293 22.88 -9.05 9.21
CA MET A 293 22.10 -9.51 10.33
C MET A 293 21.02 -10.47 9.84
N SER A 294 20.73 -11.51 10.61
CA SER A 294 19.58 -12.36 10.42
C SER A 294 18.86 -12.62 11.74
N THR A 295 17.59 -12.99 11.66
CA THR A 295 16.77 -13.40 12.80
C THR A 295 16.54 -14.91 12.78
N SER A 296 16.37 -15.49 13.96
CA SER A 296 16.04 -16.90 14.15
C SER A 296 15.06 -17.04 15.31
N GLY A 297 14.23 -18.09 15.28
CA GLY A 297 13.21 -18.37 16.31
C GLY A 297 11.89 -17.61 16.12
N GLY A 298 11.79 -16.69 15.16
CA GLY A 298 10.55 -15.98 14.82
C GLY A 298 10.36 -14.63 15.50
N ILE A 299 11.42 -14.04 16.08
CA ILE A 299 11.38 -12.65 16.56
C ILE A 299 10.96 -11.70 15.44
N LEU A 300 10.02 -10.81 15.76
CA LEU A 300 9.50 -9.81 14.81
C LEU A 300 10.43 -8.61 14.71
N ASN A 301 10.51 -8.00 13.52
CA ASN A 301 11.35 -6.84 13.25
C ASN A 301 11.00 -5.66 14.18
N ASP A 302 9.70 -5.39 14.38
CA ASP A 302 9.24 -4.32 15.27
C ASP A 302 9.50 -4.59 16.78
N ASN A 303 10.01 -5.79 17.13
CA ASN A 303 10.47 -6.11 18.49
C ASN A 303 11.99 -5.94 18.68
N ILE A 304 12.70 -5.51 17.63
CA ILE A 304 14.14 -5.23 17.67
C ILE A 304 14.30 -3.71 17.63
N SER A 305 14.97 -3.14 18.62
CA SER A 305 15.05 -1.69 18.80
C SER A 305 16.49 -1.23 19.02
N TRP A 306 16.89 -0.17 18.33
CA TRP A 306 18.22 0.44 18.41
C TRP A 306 18.06 1.89 18.87
N ALA A 307 18.25 2.16 20.16
CA ALA A 307 18.29 3.53 20.67
C ALA A 307 19.74 4.04 20.61
N ILE A 308 19.98 5.04 19.75
CA ILE A 308 21.34 5.49 19.41
C ILE A 308 21.50 6.95 19.83
N GLY A 309 22.46 7.21 20.73
CA GLY A 309 22.73 8.52 21.32
C GLY A 309 23.28 9.56 20.34
N SER A 310 23.68 9.15 19.14
CA SER A 310 24.07 10.05 18.05
C SER A 310 23.54 9.58 16.69
N SER A 311 24.39 9.07 15.81
CA SER A 311 24.03 8.68 14.44
C SER A 311 24.23 7.20 14.17
N ALA A 312 23.47 6.67 13.21
CA ALA A 312 23.62 5.33 12.67
C ALA A 312 24.11 5.37 11.22
N THR A 313 25.05 4.50 10.86
CA THR A 313 25.50 4.34 9.48
C THR A 313 25.47 2.87 9.09
N LEU A 314 24.70 2.55 8.05
CA LEU A 314 24.67 1.24 7.42
C LEU A 314 25.56 1.26 6.18
N GLY A 315 26.62 0.45 6.17
CA GLY A 315 27.54 0.30 5.06
C GLY A 315 26.85 -0.25 3.81
N THR A 316 27.51 -0.12 2.66
CA THR A 316 26.97 -0.58 1.38
C THR A 316 26.60 -2.06 1.44
N THR A 317 25.48 -2.43 0.84
CA THR A 317 24.98 -3.82 0.77
C THR A 317 24.92 -4.55 2.12
N SER A 318 24.80 -3.82 3.23
CA SER A 318 24.60 -4.41 4.57
C SER A 318 23.13 -4.69 4.83
N THR A 319 22.84 -5.59 5.78
CA THR A 319 21.47 -5.89 6.20
C THR A 319 21.32 -5.72 7.70
N LEU A 320 20.35 -4.91 8.12
CA LEU A 320 19.97 -4.75 9.52
C LEU A 320 18.49 -5.03 9.72
N PHE A 321 18.14 -5.47 10.94
CA PHE A 321 16.76 -5.71 11.37
C PHE A 321 16.40 -4.78 12.51
N GLY A 322 15.18 -4.26 12.51
CA GLY A 322 14.61 -3.51 13.62
C GLY A 322 14.47 -2.01 13.42
N ILE A 323 14.06 -1.34 14.49
CA ILE A 323 13.73 0.08 14.54
C ILE A 323 14.97 0.84 14.99
N ILE A 324 15.55 1.64 14.09
CA ILE A 324 16.63 2.56 14.40
C ILE A 324 16.02 3.87 14.89
N ASP A 325 16.23 4.21 16.17
CA ASP A 325 15.80 5.46 16.78
C ASP A 325 17.04 6.24 17.25
N ALA A 326 17.49 7.17 16.41
CA ALA A 326 18.75 7.88 16.55
C ALA A 326 18.53 9.36 16.88
N ILE A 327 19.29 9.88 17.84
CA ILE A 327 19.19 11.29 18.24
C ILE A 327 19.57 12.25 17.11
N ALA A 328 20.60 11.91 16.32
CA ALA A 328 21.08 12.73 15.23
C ALA A 328 20.62 12.17 13.88
N SER A 329 21.54 11.71 13.02
CA SER A 329 21.24 11.33 11.63
C SER A 329 21.31 9.81 11.42
N ILE A 330 20.64 9.33 10.37
CA ILE A 330 20.71 7.95 9.90
C ILE A 330 21.14 7.97 8.43
N THR A 331 22.16 7.17 8.09
CA THR A 331 22.64 7.01 6.71
C THR A 331 22.60 5.54 6.32
N LEU A 332 21.90 5.22 5.24
CA LEU A 332 21.96 3.94 4.56
C LEU A 332 22.74 4.17 3.27
N ASN A 333 23.93 3.58 3.17
CA ASN A 333 24.72 3.66 1.94
C ASN A 333 24.15 2.71 0.87
N THR A 334 24.68 2.83 -0.35
CA THR A 334 24.21 2.14 -1.56
C THR A 334 23.83 0.67 -1.31
N GLY A 335 22.58 0.32 -1.57
CA GLY A 335 22.12 -1.07 -1.52
C GLY A 335 21.99 -1.68 -0.12
N ALA A 336 22.19 -0.91 0.96
CA ALA A 336 21.87 -1.37 2.30
C ALA A 336 20.37 -1.69 2.42
N THR A 337 20.04 -2.75 3.16
CA THR A 337 18.68 -3.21 3.42
C THR A 337 18.34 -3.06 4.89
N LEU A 338 17.22 -2.40 5.18
CA LEU A 338 16.67 -2.27 6.52
C LEU A 338 15.33 -2.98 6.60
N ASN A 339 15.31 -4.12 7.29
CA ASN A 339 14.08 -4.83 7.65
C ASN A 339 13.54 -4.21 8.95
N GLY A 340 12.95 -3.03 8.83
CA GLY A 340 12.50 -2.22 9.95
C GLY A 340 12.29 -0.75 9.58
N ARG A 341 12.73 0.15 10.46
CA ARG A 341 12.38 1.59 10.42
C ARG A 341 13.58 2.46 10.76
N ALA A 342 13.65 3.66 10.18
CA ALA A 342 14.71 4.62 10.42
C ALA A 342 14.14 5.97 10.90
N TRP A 343 14.31 6.26 12.19
CA TRP A 343 13.85 7.47 12.85
C TRP A 343 15.04 8.31 13.35
N ALA A 344 15.31 9.42 12.67
CA ALA A 344 16.32 10.41 13.01
C ALA A 344 15.64 11.60 13.71
N LEU A 345 15.75 11.67 15.04
CA LEU A 345 14.96 12.60 15.86
C LEU A 345 15.32 14.08 15.66
N ASN A 346 16.60 14.38 15.38
CA ASN A 346 17.07 15.76 15.18
C ASN A 346 17.90 15.96 13.91
N GLY A 347 18.32 14.89 13.24
CA GLY A 347 19.13 14.95 12.04
C GLY A 347 18.37 14.58 10.75
N ALA A 348 19.15 14.16 9.76
CA ALA A 348 18.65 13.77 8.45
C ALA A 348 18.58 12.25 8.32
N VAL A 349 17.73 11.78 7.40
CA VAL A 349 17.81 10.41 6.85
C VAL A 349 18.33 10.49 5.43
N THR A 350 19.44 9.78 5.15
CA THR A 350 20.07 9.70 3.83
C THR A 350 20.00 8.27 3.30
N LEU A 351 19.53 8.11 2.06
CA LEU A 351 19.26 6.84 1.39
C LEU A 351 19.93 6.81 0.01
N ASP A 352 20.34 5.63 -0.43
CA ASP A 352 20.93 5.35 -1.73
C ASP A 352 20.64 3.90 -2.17
N ASP A 353 19.79 3.71 -3.19
CA ASP A 353 19.37 2.39 -3.72
C ASP A 353 18.93 1.38 -2.63
N ASN A 354 18.21 1.83 -1.60
CA ASN A 354 17.89 1.00 -0.42
C ASN A 354 16.52 0.32 -0.51
N ALA A 355 16.38 -0.77 0.25
CA ALA A 355 15.09 -1.34 0.60
C ALA A 355 14.82 -1.12 2.10
N VAL A 356 13.75 -0.38 2.43
CA VAL A 356 13.30 -0.15 3.81
C VAL A 356 11.90 -0.73 3.95
N SER A 357 11.78 -1.84 4.69
CA SER A 357 10.51 -2.54 4.86
C SER A 357 10.34 -3.03 6.30
N PRO A 358 9.31 -2.56 7.02
CA PRO A 358 8.99 -3.07 8.35
C PRO A 358 8.23 -4.41 8.33
N GLN A 359 7.85 -4.92 7.15
CA GLN A 359 7.05 -6.15 7.04
C GLN A 359 7.76 -7.33 7.74
N SER A 360 7.02 -8.00 8.61
CA SER A 360 7.36 -9.27 9.27
C SER A 360 7.16 -10.47 8.36
#